data_AF-A0A6I1VVJ3-F1
#
_entry.id   AF-A0A6I1VVJ3-F1
#
_cell.length_a   1.000
_cell.length_b   1.000
_cell.length_c   1.000
_cell.angle_alpha   90.00
_cell.angle_beta   90.00
_cell.angle_gamma   90.00
#
_symmetry.space_group_name_H-M   'P 1'
#
loop_
_entity.id
_entity.type
_entity.pdbx_description
1 polymer ?
#
loop_
_entity_poly.entity_id
_entity_poly.type
_entity_poly.pdbx_seq_one_letter_code
_entity_poly.pdbx_strand_id
1 'polypeptide(L)' 'MSVPSIDWSTLGFNYIKTDYRYLSRWSDDTWDNGVLTEDNVLHISEGSTALHYGQQCFEGLK' A
#
# COMPACT_ATOMS: atom_id res chain seq x y z
N MET A 1 14.46 -8.60 16.03
CA MET A 1 13.23 -8.03 16.63
C MET A 1 12.17 -9.11 16.58
N SER A 2 11.45 -9.38 17.67
CA SER A 2 10.38 -10.38 17.69
C SER A 2 9.21 -9.92 16.84
N VAL A 3 8.75 -10.76 15.91
CA VAL A 3 7.47 -10.56 15.21
C VAL A 3 6.37 -10.47 16.27
N PRO A 4 5.52 -9.43 16.27
CA PRO A 4 4.36 -9.39 17.16
C PRO A 4 3.51 -10.64 16.94
N SER A 5 3.28 -11.43 17.99
CA SER A 5 2.38 -12.58 17.93
C SER A 5 0.96 -12.07 17.68
N ILE A 6 0.34 -12.48 16.57
CA ILE A 6 -1.07 -12.19 16.30
C ILE A 6 -1.94 -13.00 17.27
N ASP A 7 -2.80 -12.32 18.04
CA ASP A 7 -3.88 -12.98 18.78
C ASP A 7 -5.03 -13.27 17.83
N TRP A 8 -5.12 -14.52 17.38
CA TRP A 8 -6.14 -14.98 16.44
C TRP A 8 -7.56 -14.95 17.01
N SER A 9 -7.71 -14.97 18.33
CA SER A 9 -9.03 -14.95 18.97
C SER A 9 -9.70 -13.58 18.91
N THR A 10 -8.91 -12.53 18.75
CA THR A 10 -9.36 -11.13 18.70
C THR A 10 -9.08 -10.47 17.34
N LEU A 11 -8.71 -11.25 16.32
CA LEU A 11 -8.43 -10.74 14.98
C LEU A 11 -9.69 -10.10 14.35
N GLY A 12 -9.69 -8.77 14.29
CA GLY A 12 -10.77 -7.96 13.73
C GLY A 12 -10.48 -7.45 12.31
N PHE A 13 -11.31 -6.51 11.85
CA PHE A 13 -11.10 -5.78 10.60
C PHE A 13 -10.43 -4.44 10.89
N ASN A 14 -9.12 -4.48 11.15
CA ASN A 14 -8.30 -3.31 11.41
C ASN A 14 -6.99 -3.39 10.63
N TYR A 15 -6.39 -2.22 10.39
CA TYR A 15 -5.07 -2.18 9.76
C TYR A 15 -4.01 -2.81 10.67
N ILE A 16 -3.26 -3.75 10.11
CA ILE A 16 -2.07 -4.34 10.72
C ILE A 16 -0.96 -4.24 9.67
N LYS A 17 0.16 -3.59 10.01
CA LYS A 17 1.31 -3.48 9.09
C LYS A 17 1.89 -4.86 8.85
N THR A 18 1.84 -5.33 7.60
CA THR A 18 2.57 -6.50 7.10
C THR A 18 3.96 -6.11 6.60
N ASP A 19 4.82 -7.11 6.45
CA ASP A 19 6.24 -6.93 6.11
C ASP A 19 6.43 -6.25 4.75
N TYR A 20 5.76 -6.75 3.70
CA TYR A 20 5.94 -6.30 2.33
C TYR A 20 4.64 -5.84 1.67
N ARG A 21 4.81 -5.00 0.64
CA ARG A 21 3.77 -4.62 -0.32
C ARG A 21 4.37 -4.43 -1.71
N TYR A 22 3.56 -4.70 -2.72
CA TYR A 22 3.91 -4.42 -4.11
C TYR A 22 3.67 -2.94 -4.42
N LEU A 23 4.64 -2.29 -5.06
CA LEU A 23 4.53 -0.94 -5.58
C LEU A 23 5.01 -0.93 -7.03
N SER A 24 4.24 -0.30 -7.92
CA SER A 24 4.62 -0.10 -9.31
C SER A 24 4.29 1.33 -9.70
N ARG A 25 5.14 1.93 -10.53
CA ARG A 25 4.96 3.29 -11.05
C ARG A 25 4.64 3.24 -12.53
N TRP A 26 3.74 4.12 -12.93
CA TRP A 26 3.43 4.38 -14.32
C TRP A 26 4.01 5.74 -14.72
N SER A 27 4.76 5.76 -15.81
CA SER A 27 5.35 6.97 -16.41
C SER A 27 5.66 6.71 -17.88
N ASP A 28 5.58 7.75 -18.72
CA ASP A 28 5.88 7.66 -20.15
C ASP A 28 5.15 6.49 -20.84
N ASP A 29 3.85 6.39 -20.59
CA ASP A 29 2.94 5.36 -21.15
C ASP A 29 3.29 3.90 -20.81
N THR A 30 4.15 3.67 -19.83
CA THR A 30 4.56 2.32 -19.42
C THR A 30 4.51 2.12 -17.91
N TRP A 31 4.22 0.88 -17.51
CA TRP A 31 4.41 0.43 -16.13
C TRP A 31 5.84 -0.08 -15.95
N ASP A 32 6.42 0.16 -14.78
CA ASP A 32 7.67 -0.48 -14.38
C ASP A 32 7.48 -1.99 -14.07
N ASN A 33 8.56 -2.67 -13.72
CA ASN A 33 8.52 -4.10 -13.33
C ASN A 33 7.88 -4.34 -11.95
N GLY A 34 7.53 -3.29 -11.23
CA GLY A 34 7.14 -3.33 -9.82
C GLY A 34 8.27 -3.69 -8.87
N VAL A 35 8.02 -3.48 -7.58
CA VAL A 35 8.95 -3.78 -6.48
C VAL A 35 8.20 -4.20 -5.23
N LEU A 36 8.78 -5.12 -4.44
CA LEU A 36 8.36 -5.37 -3.07
C LEU A 36 9.10 -4.41 -2.13
N THR A 37 8.36 -3.66 -1.32
CA THR A 37 8.90 -2.69 -0.35
C THR A 37 8.34 -2.92 1.05
N GLU A 38 9.12 -2.57 2.07
CA GLU A 38 8.73 -2.59 3.48
C GLU A 38 8.16 -1.23 3.97
N ASP A 39 8.32 -0.17 3.16
CA ASP A 39 7.82 1.16 3.48
C ASP A 39 6.31 1.21 3.32
N ASN A 40 5.60 1.51 4.41
CA ASN A 40 4.15 1.63 4.44
C ASN A 40 3.63 3.05 4.21
N VAL A 41 4.51 3.98 3.85
CA VAL A 41 4.19 5.37 3.52
C VAL A 41 4.34 5.57 2.01
N LEU A 42 3.32 6.18 1.39
CA LEU A 42 3.41 6.62 0.00
C LEU A 42 3.97 8.05 -0.05
N HIS A 43 4.95 8.27 -0.93
CA HIS A 43 5.58 9.57 -1.15
C HIS A 43 5.14 10.09 -2.52
N ILE A 44 4.27 11.09 -2.53
CA ILE A 44 3.70 11.69 -3.76
C ILE A 44 3.79 13.21 -3.69
N SER A 45 3.69 13.87 -4.84
CA SER A 45 3.69 15.34 -4.92
C SER A 45 2.53 15.93 -4.13
N GLU A 46 2.74 17.08 -3.50
CA GLU A 46 1.65 17.82 -2.84
C GLU A 46 0.51 18.17 -3.81
N GLY A 47 0.79 18.25 -5.12
CA GLY A 47 -0.19 18.52 -6.17
C GLY A 47 -0.83 17.28 -6.81
N SER A 48 -0.64 16.08 -6.27
CA SER A 48 -1.16 14.84 -6.88
C SER A 48 -2.70 14.82 -6.96
N THR A 49 -3.24 14.44 -8.12
CA THR A 49 -4.70 14.40 -8.38
C THR A 49 -5.46 13.48 -7.44
N ALA A 50 -4.81 12.44 -6.90
CA ALA A 50 -5.38 11.57 -5.88
C ALA A 50 -5.77 12.35 -4.59
N LEU A 51 -5.04 13.42 -4.26
CA LEU A 51 -5.30 14.25 -3.06
C LEU A 51 -6.36 15.34 -3.30
N HIS A 52 -6.40 15.91 -4.51
CA HIS A 52 -7.23 17.09 -4.80
C HIS A 52 -8.49 16.78 -5.59
N TYR A 53 -8.47 15.75 -6.44
CA TYR A 53 -9.53 15.47 -7.41
C TYR A 53 -10.03 14.03 -7.37
N GLY A 54 -9.63 13.25 -6.36
CA GLY A 54 -10.15 11.90 -6.14
C GLY A 54 -9.86 10.91 -7.27
N GLN A 55 -8.86 11.17 -8.11
CA GLN A 55 -8.46 10.28 -9.20
C GLN A 55 -7.70 9.07 -8.63
N GLN A 56 -8.45 8.11 -8.08
CA GLN A 56 -7.95 6.90 -7.45
C GLN A 56 -8.99 5.78 -7.51
N CYS A 57 -8.54 4.53 -7.46
CA CYS A 57 -9.38 3.35 -7.36
C CYS A 57 -8.72 2.30 -6.45
N PHE A 58 -9.52 1.38 -5.93
CA PHE A 58 -9.04 0.28 -5.11
C PHE A 58 -9.85 -0.99 -5.37
N GLU A 59 -9.32 -2.12 -4.95
CA GLU A 59 -9.99 -3.43 -4.96
C GLU A 59 -9.93 -4.09 -3.57
N GLY A 60 -10.78 -5.08 -3.33
CA GLY A 60 -10.85 -5.81 -2.07
C GLY A 60 -11.25 -7.26 -2.24
N LEU A 61 -10.30 -8.18 -2.02
CA LEU A 61 -10.49 -9.63 -2.07
C LEU A 61 -9.83 -10.33 -0.87
N LYS A 62 -10.27 -11.55 -0.57
CA LYS A 62 -9.69 -12.47 0.42
C LYS A 62 -9.55 -13.85 -0.18
#